data_AF-A0A946YDD4-F1
#
_entry.id   AF-A0A946YDD4-F1
#
_cell.length_a   1.000
_cell.length_b   1.000
_cell.length_c   1.000
_cell.angle_alpha   90.00
_cell.angle_beta   90.00
_cell.angle_gamma   90.00
#
_symmetry.space_group_name_H-M   'P 1'
#
loop_
_entity.id
_entity.type
_entity.pdbx_description
1 polymer ?
#
loop_
_entity_poly.entity_id
_entity_poly.type
_entity_poly.pdbx_seq_one_letter_code
_entity_poly.pdbx_strand_id
1 'polypeptide(L)'
;TPEAQNFGEQEGYGAEFEVDWSINRDLTVVGNYAYQESEDQDTDENSGYAPQHQFYVRANWEFLPDWFISPQWNFVLDRARVDGDTRSDVDDYDIFDVTLRSRAFSNKWELALSARNLFNKRAFEPSQNTLGATGAIPNDLPLARRSVWGELRFNY
;
A
#
# COMPACT_ATOMS: atom_id res chain seq x y z
N THR A 1 -35.03 -22.75 3.48
CA THR A 1 -34.25 -21.73 2.74
C THR A 1 -33.11 -21.32 3.64
N PRO A 2 -31.84 -21.32 3.20
CA PRO A 2 -30.78 -20.71 3.99
C PRO A 2 -31.05 -19.22 4.06
N GLU A 3 -31.11 -18.67 5.26
CA GLU A 3 -31.30 -17.24 5.51
C GLU A 3 -29.99 -16.74 6.10
N ALA A 4 -29.38 -15.73 5.45
CA ALA A 4 -28.20 -15.07 6.01
C ALA A 4 -28.68 -14.18 7.15
N GLN A 5 -28.13 -14.40 8.34
CA GLN A 5 -28.33 -13.52 9.49
C GLN A 5 -27.04 -12.75 9.71
N ASN A 6 -27.16 -11.47 10.09
CA ASN A 6 -26.01 -10.72 10.57
C ASN A 6 -25.49 -11.42 11.83
N PHE A 7 -24.19 -11.68 11.87
CA PHE A 7 -23.49 -12.33 12.98
C PHE A 7 -22.28 -11.47 13.32
N GLY A 8 -22.07 -11.20 14.61
CA GLY A 8 -21.03 -10.30 15.11
C GLY A 8 -21.43 -8.82 15.16
N GLU A 9 -20.77 -8.09 16.05
CA GLU A 9 -20.75 -6.63 16.14
C GLU A 9 -19.30 -6.17 16.26
N GLN A 10 -18.93 -5.10 15.58
CA GLN A 10 -17.55 -4.58 15.57
C GLN A 10 -17.59 -3.09 15.86
N GLU A 11 -16.78 -2.64 16.81
CA GLU A 11 -16.56 -1.23 17.11
C GLU A 11 -15.13 -0.84 16.70
N GLY A 12 -14.96 0.33 16.11
CA GLY A 12 -13.66 0.78 15.67
C GLY A 12 -13.49 2.28 15.78
N TYR A 13 -12.27 2.71 16.06
CA TYR A 13 -11.86 4.10 16.15
C TYR A 13 -10.58 4.32 15.36
N GLY A 14 -10.34 5.56 14.95
CA GLY A 14 -9.18 5.86 14.13
C GLY A 14 -9.02 7.35 13.86
N ALA A 15 -7.91 7.68 13.23
CA ALA A 15 -7.59 9.03 12.80
C ALA A 15 -6.81 8.98 11.49
N GLU A 16 -7.10 9.96 10.62
CA GLU A 16 -6.41 10.12 9.35
C GLU A 16 -5.83 11.53 9.26
N PHE A 17 -4.63 11.62 8.69
CA PHE A 17 -3.96 12.87 8.40
C PHE A 17 -3.44 12.84 6.97
N GLU A 18 -3.70 13.91 6.22
CA GLU A 18 -3.24 14.09 4.85
C GLU A 18 -2.50 15.41 4.70
N VAL A 19 -1.44 15.42 3.88
CA VAL A 19 -0.67 16.59 3.51
C VAL A 19 -0.45 16.64 2.01
N ASP A 20 -0.70 17.81 1.42
CA ASP A 20 -0.27 18.19 0.07
C ASP A 20 0.55 19.48 0.20
N TRP A 21 1.83 19.42 -0.15
CA TRP A 21 2.76 20.51 0.02
C TRP A 21 3.59 20.79 -1.23
N SER A 22 3.42 21.99 -1.80
CA SER A 22 4.34 22.56 -2.78
C SER A 22 5.51 23.25 -2.07
N ILE A 23 6.63 22.54 -1.89
CA ILE A 23 7.83 23.08 -1.22
C ILE A 23 8.42 24.23 -2.03
N ASN A 24 8.45 24.08 -3.35
CA ASN A 24 8.79 25.14 -4.30
C ASN A 24 8.10 24.86 -5.66
N ARG A 25 8.50 25.58 -6.72
CA ARG A 25 7.89 25.44 -8.05
C ARG A 25 8.14 24.07 -8.70
N ASP A 26 9.21 23.41 -8.28
CA ASP A 26 9.75 22.22 -8.93
C ASP A 26 9.54 20.96 -8.06
N LEU A 27 9.18 21.11 -6.78
CA LEU A 27 9.02 20.01 -5.82
C LEU A 27 7.68 20.08 -5.10
N THR A 28 6.86 19.04 -5.32
CA THR A 28 5.65 18.77 -4.52
C THR A 28 5.82 17.48 -3.74
N VAL A 29 5.24 17.44 -2.54
CA VAL A 29 5.21 16.27 -1.67
C VAL A 29 3.78 16.07 -1.20
N VAL A 30 3.27 14.86 -1.39
CA VAL A 30 2.00 14.41 -0.83
C VAL A 30 2.27 13.29 0.15
N GLY A 31 1.46 13.19 1.19
CA GLY A 31 1.54 12.08 2.11
C GLY A 31 0.28 11.94 2.95
N ASN A 32 0.09 10.75 3.49
CA ASN A 32 -0.99 10.47 4.41
C ASN A 32 -0.54 9.46 5.47
N TYR A 33 -1.19 9.55 6.61
CA TYR A 33 -1.08 8.63 7.72
C TYR A 33 -2.48 8.26 8.19
N ALA A 34 -2.74 6.97 8.32
CA ALA A 34 -3.97 6.45 8.89
C ALA A 34 -3.61 5.57 10.10
N TYR A 35 -4.35 5.78 11.19
CA TYR A 35 -4.42 4.88 12.32
C TYR A 35 -5.86 4.36 12.46
N GLN A 36 -6.00 3.06 12.66
CA GLN A 36 -7.28 2.46 13.01
C GLN A 36 -7.07 1.34 14.01
N GLU A 37 -8.07 1.15 14.85
CA GLU A 37 -8.15 0.00 15.74
C GLU A 37 -9.62 -0.41 15.80
N SER A 38 -9.87 -1.70 15.64
CA SER A 38 -11.22 -2.25 15.66
C SER A 38 -11.24 -3.53 16.47
N GLU A 39 -12.32 -3.71 17.21
CA GLU A 39 -12.53 -4.79 18.15
C GLU A 39 -13.85 -5.50 17.83
N ASP A 40 -13.80 -6.83 17.77
CA ASP A 40 -14.98 -7.68 17.70
C ASP A 40 -15.62 -7.75 19.09
N GLN A 41 -16.88 -7.31 19.19
CA GLN A 41 -17.60 -7.18 20.46
C GLN A 41 -18.04 -8.53 21.04
N ASP A 42 -18.01 -9.62 20.25
CA ASP A 42 -18.30 -10.95 20.77
C ASP A 42 -17.06 -11.58 21.46
N THR A 43 -15.85 -11.15 21.10
CA THR A 43 -14.59 -11.69 21.61
C THR A 43 -13.73 -10.72 22.42
N ASP A 44 -14.04 -9.42 22.39
CA ASP A 44 -13.21 -8.33 22.94
C ASP A 44 -11.76 -8.38 22.40
N GLU A 45 -11.60 -8.82 21.14
CA GLU A 45 -10.30 -8.99 20.47
C GLU A 45 -10.25 -8.20 19.16
N ASN A 46 -9.04 -7.90 18.68
CA ASN A 46 -8.87 -7.17 17.42
C ASN A 46 -9.58 -7.89 16.26
N SER A 47 -10.35 -7.14 15.47
CA SER A 47 -11.10 -7.68 14.33
C SER A 47 -10.21 -8.17 13.18
N GLY A 48 -8.90 -7.98 13.29
CA GLY A 48 -7.85 -8.51 12.44
C GLY A 48 -7.88 -8.00 11.00
N TYR A 49 -6.96 -8.51 10.18
CA TYR A 49 -6.80 -8.25 8.74
C TYR A 49 -6.40 -6.83 8.33
N ALA A 50 -6.97 -5.80 8.95
CA ALA A 50 -6.65 -4.41 8.67
C ALA A 50 -5.38 -4.01 9.44
N PRO A 51 -4.46 -3.28 8.80
CA PRO A 51 -3.31 -2.72 9.49
C PRO A 51 -3.75 -1.62 10.45
N GLN A 52 -3.13 -1.56 11.62
CA GLN A 52 -3.39 -0.47 12.55
C GLN A 52 -2.75 0.82 12.08
N HIS A 53 -1.58 0.78 11.44
CA HIS A 53 -0.94 1.96 10.91
C HIS A 53 -0.59 1.83 9.42
N GLN A 54 -0.97 2.85 8.65
CA GLN A 54 -0.57 3.00 7.26
C GLN A 54 0.05 4.37 7.04
N PHE A 55 1.20 4.39 6.37
CA PHE A 55 1.88 5.62 5.98
C PHE A 55 2.18 5.59 4.49
N TYR A 56 1.99 6.73 3.85
CA TYR A 56 2.27 6.92 2.45
C TYR A 56 2.92 8.27 2.24
N VAL A 57 4.00 8.32 1.46
CA VAL A 57 4.59 9.56 0.98
C VAL A 57 4.98 9.40 -0.48
N ARG A 58 4.74 10.44 -1.27
CA ARG A 58 5.28 10.59 -2.62
C ARG A 58 5.80 12.00 -2.81
N ALA A 59 7.00 12.11 -3.38
CA ALA A 59 7.49 13.37 -3.91
C ALA A 59 7.37 13.38 -5.44
N ASN A 60 7.15 14.54 -6.04
CA ASN A 60 7.33 14.76 -7.48
C ASN A 60 8.29 15.93 -7.64
N TRP A 61 9.46 15.66 -8.20
CA TRP A 61 10.53 16.64 -8.31
C TRP A 61 10.98 16.82 -9.75
N GLU A 62 10.79 18.02 -10.30
CA GLU A 62 11.44 18.48 -11.52
C GLU A 62 12.88 18.92 -11.21
N PHE A 63 13.84 18.00 -11.30
CA PHE A 63 15.22 18.27 -10.91
C PHE A 63 16.06 18.90 -12.03
N LEU A 64 15.57 18.83 -13.27
CA LEU A 64 16.06 19.53 -14.45
C LEU A 64 14.85 19.87 -15.33
N PRO A 65 14.93 20.89 -16.23
CA PRO A 65 13.83 21.22 -17.12
C PRO A 65 13.30 19.99 -17.85
N ASP A 66 11.99 19.74 -17.73
CA ASP A 66 11.28 18.60 -18.30
C ASP A 66 11.67 17.20 -17.74
N TRP A 67 12.49 17.13 -16.69
CA TRP A 67 12.89 15.89 -16.03
C TRP A 67 12.35 15.77 -14.62
N PHE A 68 11.54 14.74 -14.41
CA PHE A 68 10.84 14.48 -13.17
C PHE A 68 11.31 13.17 -12.54
N ILE A 69 11.59 13.19 -11.24
CA ILE A 69 11.71 11.98 -10.43
C ILE A 69 10.58 11.94 -9.40
N SER A 70 9.96 10.77 -9.26
CA SER A 70 8.83 10.55 -8.36
C SER A 70 9.07 9.30 -7.51
N PRO A 71 9.77 9.43 -6.37
CA PRO A 71 9.85 8.38 -5.37
C PRO A 71 8.53 8.30 -4.58
N GLN A 72 8.11 7.08 -4.27
CA GLN A 72 6.95 6.78 -3.46
C GLN A 72 7.32 5.72 -2.43
N TRP A 73 6.87 5.91 -1.19
CA TRP A 73 7.08 4.97 -0.10
C TRP A 73 5.75 4.68 0.58
N ASN A 74 5.42 3.40 0.70
CA ASN A 74 4.23 2.91 1.39
C ASN A 74 4.73 2.06 2.56
N PHE A 75 4.23 2.30 3.76
CA PHE A 75 4.60 1.54 4.95
C PHE A 75 3.33 1.08 5.65
N VAL A 76 3.28 -0.22 5.96
CA VAL A 76 2.12 -0.82 6.61
C VAL A 76 2.58 -1.67 7.79
N LEU A 77 1.97 -1.40 8.93
CA LEU A 77 2.39 -1.92 10.23
C LEU A 77 1.22 -2.51 11.00
N ASP A 78 1.58 -3.36 11.96
CA ASP A 78 0.74 -3.77 13.08
C ASP A 78 -0.59 -4.35 12.61
N ARG A 79 -0.48 -5.41 11.78
CA ARG A 79 -1.62 -6.24 11.39
C ARG A 79 -1.81 -7.37 12.39
N ALA A 80 -2.91 -7.32 13.13
CA ALA A 80 -3.34 -8.44 13.96
C ALA A 80 -4.02 -9.54 13.13
N ARG A 81 -3.91 -10.77 13.62
CA ARG A 81 -4.79 -11.87 13.23
C ARG A 81 -6.15 -11.75 13.91
N VAL A 82 -7.17 -12.31 13.28
CA VAL A 82 -8.46 -12.51 13.94
C VAL A 82 -8.36 -13.58 15.03
N ASP A 83 -9.27 -13.51 15.99
CA ASP A 83 -9.41 -14.56 17.00
C ASP A 83 -9.56 -15.95 16.35
N GLY A 84 -8.91 -16.94 16.95
CA GLY A 84 -8.86 -18.32 16.46
C GLY A 84 -7.87 -18.59 15.31
N ASP A 85 -7.26 -17.59 14.68
CA ASP A 85 -6.15 -17.82 13.73
C ASP A 85 -4.82 -17.92 14.47
N THR A 86 -4.30 -19.15 14.57
CA THR A 86 -3.09 -19.48 15.33
C THR A 86 -1.78 -19.25 14.57
N ARG A 87 -1.84 -18.75 13.33
CA ARG A 87 -0.64 -18.37 12.57
C ARG A 87 0.01 -17.15 13.23
N SER A 88 1.32 -16.98 12.99
CA SER A 88 1.98 -15.73 13.37
C SER A 88 1.38 -14.55 12.61
N ASP A 89 1.49 -13.36 13.19
CA ASP A 89 1.13 -12.11 12.52
C ASP A 89 1.84 -11.97 11.18
N VAL A 90 1.22 -11.22 10.27
CA VAL A 90 1.83 -10.90 8.98
C VAL A 90 2.90 -9.86 9.22
N ASP A 91 4.13 -10.13 8.78
CA ASP A 91 5.23 -9.18 8.88
C ASP A 91 4.87 -7.81 8.30
N ASP A 92 5.26 -6.77 9.03
CA ASP A 92 5.26 -5.41 8.55
C ASP A 92 6.10 -5.26 7.27
N TYR A 93 5.68 -4.33 6.43
CA TYR A 93 6.40 -4.06 5.20
C TYR A 93 6.40 -2.61 4.80
N ASP A 94 7.49 -2.25 4.16
CA ASP A 94 7.65 -1.02 3.43
C ASP A 94 7.97 -1.33 1.96
N ILE A 95 7.30 -0.61 1.05
CA ILE A 95 7.47 -0.76 -0.40
C ILE A 95 7.84 0.59 -0.97
N PHE A 96 9.04 0.63 -1.56
CA PHE A 96 9.57 1.79 -2.25
C PHE A 96 9.44 1.63 -3.76
N ASP A 97 8.82 2.62 -4.40
CA ASP A 97 8.70 2.74 -5.85
C ASP A 97 9.43 4.00 -6.31
N VAL A 98 9.91 3.99 -7.55
CA VAL A 98 10.46 5.20 -8.17
C VAL A 98 10.13 5.26 -9.64
N THR A 99 9.78 6.45 -10.12
CA THR A 99 9.62 6.75 -11.54
C THR A 99 10.52 7.91 -11.94
N LEU A 100 11.28 7.75 -13.01
CA LEU A 100 11.98 8.81 -13.72
C LEU A 100 11.21 9.08 -15.03
N ARG A 101 10.88 10.33 -15.33
CA ARG A 101 10.21 10.73 -16.57
C ARG A 101 10.90 11.94 -17.16
N SER A 102 11.09 11.94 -18.47
CA SER A 102 11.49 13.12 -19.24
C SER A 102 10.41 13.44 -20.26
N ARG A 103 9.86 14.66 -20.22
CA ARG A 103 8.82 15.14 -21.16
C ARG A 103 9.40 15.73 -22.45
N ALA A 104 10.71 15.94 -22.49
CA ALA A 104 11.43 16.45 -23.66
C ALA A 104 12.86 15.89 -23.71
N PHE A 105 13.01 14.56 -23.58
CA PHE A 105 14.32 13.91 -23.75
C PHE A 105 14.93 14.24 -25.13
N SER A 106 14.05 14.46 -26.11
CA SER A 106 14.31 15.12 -27.38
C SER A 106 13.05 15.91 -27.75
N ASN A 107 13.14 16.89 -28.67
CA ASN A 107 12.02 17.76 -29.09
C ASN A 107 10.74 17.01 -29.55
N LYS A 108 10.81 15.69 -29.75
CA LYS A 108 9.70 14.84 -30.18
C LYS A 108 9.51 13.59 -29.33
N TRP A 109 10.31 13.39 -28.26
CA TRP A 109 10.31 12.14 -27.52
C TRP A 109 10.17 12.37 -26.02
N GLU A 110 9.24 11.64 -25.42
CA GLU A 110 9.11 11.46 -23.98
C GLU A 110 9.62 10.07 -23.60
N LEU A 111 10.22 9.99 -22.42
CA LEU A 111 10.71 8.75 -21.81
C LEU A 111 10.13 8.62 -20.41
N ALA A 112 9.73 7.42 -20.01
CA ALA A 112 9.57 7.09 -18.61
C ALA A 112 10.22 5.76 -18.28
N LEU A 113 10.83 5.67 -17.11
CA LEU A 113 11.35 4.44 -16.51
C LEU A 113 10.77 4.35 -15.11
N SER A 114 10.20 3.21 -14.73
CA SER A 114 9.77 3.00 -13.35
C SER A 114 10.21 1.66 -12.82
N ALA A 115 10.49 1.63 -11.53
CA ALA A 115 10.71 0.43 -10.76
C ALA A 115 9.69 0.41 -9.61
N ARG A 116 8.86 -0.64 -9.56
CA ARG A 116 7.97 -0.91 -8.42
C ARG A 116 8.60 -1.93 -7.51
N ASN A 117 8.42 -1.76 -6.21
CA ASN A 117 9.06 -2.55 -5.18
C ASN A 117 10.57 -2.66 -5.48
N LEU A 118 11.23 -1.50 -5.53
CA LEU A 118 12.62 -1.32 -5.97
C LEU A 118 13.58 -2.26 -5.23
N PHE A 119 13.35 -2.45 -3.93
CA PHE A 119 14.15 -3.31 -3.07
C PHE A 119 13.71 -4.79 -3.06
N ASN A 120 12.68 -5.15 -3.83
CA ASN A 120 12.15 -6.52 -3.97
C ASN A 120 11.75 -7.16 -2.64
N LYS A 121 11.14 -6.38 -1.75
CA LYS A 121 10.54 -6.84 -0.50
C LYS A 121 9.53 -7.94 -0.81
N ARG A 122 9.63 -9.05 -0.07
CA ARG A 122 8.59 -10.08 -0.04
C ARG A 122 7.63 -9.64 1.05
N ALA A 123 6.41 -9.30 0.67
CA ALA A 123 5.39 -8.79 1.56
C ALA A 123 4.08 -9.54 1.27
N PHE A 124 3.21 -9.60 2.27
CA PHE A 124 1.98 -10.36 2.22
C PHE A 124 0.83 -9.54 2.82
N GLU A 125 -0.39 -9.82 2.36
CA GLU A 125 -1.63 -9.37 2.99
C GLU A 125 -2.31 -10.57 3.65
N PRO A 126 -2.86 -10.42 4.86
CA PRO A 126 -3.47 -11.53 5.57
C PRO A 126 -4.64 -12.08 4.76
N SER A 127 -4.75 -13.41 4.71
CA SER A 127 -5.89 -14.10 4.12
C SER A 127 -6.75 -14.77 5.17
N GLN A 128 -8.01 -14.97 4.84
CA GLN A 128 -8.89 -15.81 5.64
C GLN A 128 -8.34 -17.24 5.74
N ASN A 129 -8.20 -17.72 6.97
CA ASN A 129 -7.74 -19.06 7.30
C ASN A 129 -8.57 -19.68 8.44
N THR A 130 -9.90 -19.64 8.28
CA THR A 130 -10.78 -20.36 9.20
C THR A 130 -10.73 -21.86 8.89
N LEU A 131 -10.26 -22.65 9.86
CA LEU A 131 -10.24 -24.11 9.79
C LEU A 131 -11.65 -24.63 9.47
N GLY A 132 -11.82 -25.26 8.31
CA GLY A 132 -13.10 -25.82 7.85
C GLY A 132 -13.91 -24.92 6.91
N ALA A 133 -13.45 -23.69 6.63
CA ALA A 133 -14.04 -22.87 5.59
C ALA A 133 -13.56 -23.29 4.20
N THR A 134 -14.50 -23.43 3.26
CA THR A 134 -14.18 -23.64 1.84
C THR A 134 -13.46 -22.41 1.31
N GLY A 135 -12.16 -22.52 0.99
CA GLY A 135 -11.36 -21.42 0.41
C GLY A 135 -10.26 -20.83 1.29
N ALA A 136 -9.88 -21.48 2.40
CA ALA A 136 -8.74 -21.04 3.21
C ALA A 136 -7.44 -20.92 2.39
N ILE A 137 -6.72 -19.82 2.56
CA ILE A 137 -5.40 -19.59 1.95
C ILE A 137 -4.37 -19.62 3.09
N PRO A 138 -3.59 -20.71 3.25
CA PRO A 138 -2.76 -20.87 4.45
C PRO A 138 -1.58 -19.89 4.53
N ASN A 139 -1.07 -19.43 3.38
CA ASN A 139 0.20 -18.71 3.27
C ASN A 139 0.05 -17.21 2.99
N ASP A 140 -1.13 -16.64 3.29
CA ASP A 140 -1.44 -15.24 3.02
C ASP A 140 -1.32 -14.88 1.52
N LEU A 141 -1.70 -13.65 1.17
CA LEU A 141 -1.70 -13.18 -0.21
C LEU A 141 -0.38 -12.49 -0.52
N PRO A 142 0.49 -13.04 -1.37
CA PRO A 142 1.75 -12.39 -1.70
C PRO A 142 1.51 -11.11 -2.51
N LEU A 143 2.17 -10.02 -2.10
CA LEU A 143 2.23 -8.80 -2.88
C LEU A 143 3.15 -8.95 -4.09
N ALA A 144 2.93 -8.08 -5.08
CA ALA A 144 3.74 -8.04 -6.28
C ALA A 144 5.23 -7.82 -5.94
N ARG A 145 6.09 -8.65 -6.54
CA ARG A 145 7.54 -8.51 -6.44
C ARG A 145 8.03 -7.35 -7.30
N ARG A 146 9.35 -7.12 -7.28
CA ARG A 146 9.97 -6.08 -8.09
C ARG A 146 9.62 -6.21 -9.57
N SER A 147 9.23 -5.09 -10.16
CA SER A 147 8.99 -4.97 -11.58
C SER A 147 9.60 -3.67 -12.11
N VAL A 148 10.08 -3.71 -13.34
CA VAL A 148 10.71 -2.58 -14.02
C VAL A 148 10.11 -2.44 -15.40
N TRP A 149 9.75 -1.22 -15.78
CA TRP A 149 9.19 -0.94 -17.10
C TRP A 149 9.71 0.38 -17.66
N GLY A 150 9.68 0.45 -18.99
CA GLY A 150 10.03 1.64 -19.75
C GLY A 150 8.92 1.98 -20.74
N GLU A 151 8.72 3.27 -20.95
CA GLU A 151 7.80 3.85 -21.91
C GLU A 151 8.57 4.84 -22.79
N LEU A 152 8.35 4.77 -24.10
CA LEU A 152 8.83 5.75 -25.07
C LEU A 152 7.62 6.25 -25.85
N ARG A 153 7.46 7.56 -25.94
CA ARG A 153 6.37 8.20 -26.67
C ARG A 153 6.91 9.21 -27.66
N PHE A 154 6.41 9.14 -28.89
CA PHE A 154 6.69 10.11 -29.95
C PHE A 154 5.56 11.14 -30.04
N ASN A 155 5.91 12.43 -30.06
CA ASN A 155 5.01 13.54 -30.26
C ASN A 155 5.20 14.08 -31.70
N TYR A 156 4.12 14.04 -32.50
CA TYR A 156 4.09 14.41 -33.92
C TYR A 156 3.65 15.86 -34.15
#